data_AF-A0A4R0R812-F1
#
_entry.id   AF-A0A4R0R812-F1
#
_cell.length_a   1.000
_cell.length_b   1.000
_cell.length_c   1.000
_cell.angle_alpha   90.00
_cell.angle_beta   90.00
_cell.angle_gamma   90.00
#
_symmetry.space_group_name_H-M   'P 1'
#
loop_
_entity.id
_entity.type
_entity.pdbx_description
1 polymer ?
#
loop_
_entity_poly.entity_id
_entity_poly.type
_entity_poly.pdbx_seq_one_letter_code
_entity_poly.pdbx_strand_id
1 'polypeptide(L)'
;MPAPQSSTSNIRPQEGRPVLGHVNLMVDTLIVNANIDDLRAIVRATLASSPPSMAGTFSAAARNRLQQTNANVIRHTGNLFGTRPDGLAEPTPELRSVLVRVRALYGAGLGLASLKVLVSVVEATGGRRWHEKGEMENTFSDIDADISQALQSTREEIDGGRVPDLSKAREMLRELRIAIQESQREVESWGGVFPFERAAATLEFWKL
;
A
#
# COMPACT_ATOMS: atom_id res chain seq x y z
N MET A 1 29.36 -61.22 1.69
CA MET A 1 28.30 -61.16 2.72
C MET A 1 27.17 -60.26 2.21
N PRO A 2 25.90 -60.65 2.34
CA PRO A 2 24.77 -59.80 1.93
C PRO A 2 24.40 -58.78 3.04
N ALA A 3 23.88 -57.63 2.64
CA ALA A 3 23.46 -56.52 3.52
C ALA A 3 22.05 -56.76 4.12
N PRO A 4 21.72 -56.22 5.31
CA PRO A 4 20.42 -56.42 5.95
C PRO A 4 19.33 -55.46 5.43
N GLN A 5 18.09 -55.94 5.51
CA GLN A 5 16.87 -55.35 4.96
C GLN A 5 16.38 -54.12 5.72
N SER A 6 15.81 -53.16 4.98
CA SER A 6 15.15 -51.96 5.47
C SER A 6 13.79 -52.26 6.10
N SER A 7 13.63 -51.95 7.38
CA SER A 7 12.34 -51.96 8.07
C SER A 7 11.55 -50.70 7.74
N THR A 8 10.38 -50.88 7.13
CA THR A 8 9.34 -49.87 6.93
C THR A 8 8.77 -49.41 8.28
N SER A 9 8.98 -48.14 8.64
CA SER A 9 8.32 -47.51 9.78
C SER A 9 7.26 -46.52 9.33
N ASN A 10 6.06 -46.71 9.90
CA ASN A 10 4.84 -45.94 9.70
C ASN A 10 5.05 -44.43 9.90
N ILE A 11 4.78 -43.63 8.87
CA ILE A 11 4.69 -42.17 8.98
C ILE A 11 3.25 -41.79 9.32
N ARG A 12 3.02 -41.33 10.57
CA ARG A 12 1.90 -40.45 10.89
C ARG A 12 2.24 -39.04 10.40
N PRO A 13 1.30 -38.27 9.83
CA PRO A 13 1.55 -36.88 9.47
C PRO A 13 1.63 -36.05 10.76
N GLN A 14 2.84 -35.70 11.19
CA GLN A 14 3.02 -34.58 12.11
C GLN A 14 2.73 -33.30 11.34
N GLU A 15 1.76 -32.53 11.82
CA GLU A 15 1.54 -31.13 11.43
C GLU A 15 2.82 -30.34 11.74
N GLY A 16 3.66 -30.20 10.71
CA GLY A 16 4.89 -29.43 10.79
C GLY A 16 4.57 -27.96 10.92
N ARG A 17 4.87 -27.37 12.08
CA ARG A 17 5.19 -25.94 12.14
C ARG A 17 6.27 -25.68 11.08
N PRO A 18 6.11 -24.70 10.18
CA PRO A 18 7.15 -24.39 9.22
C PRO A 18 8.40 -23.99 10.01
N VAL A 19 9.44 -24.82 9.90
CA VAL A 19 10.78 -24.46 10.34
C VAL A 19 11.15 -23.25 9.49
N LEU A 20 11.37 -22.10 10.13
CA LEU A 20 12.00 -20.95 9.50
C LEU A 20 13.38 -21.40 9.00
N GLY A 21 13.44 -21.84 7.74
CA GLY A 21 14.67 -22.21 7.10
C GLY A 21 15.53 -20.97 6.97
N HIS A 22 16.76 -21.03 7.47
CA HIS A 22 17.75 -19.98 7.22
C HIS A 22 17.91 -19.82 5.70
N VAL A 23 17.91 -18.58 5.23
CA VAL A 23 18.30 -18.28 3.84
C VAL A 23 19.74 -18.74 3.68
N ASN A 24 20.03 -19.50 2.63
CA ASN A 24 21.37 -20.00 2.35
C ASN A 24 22.34 -18.81 2.20
N LEU A 25 23.56 -18.91 2.74
CA LEU A 25 24.58 -17.86 2.70
C LEU A 25 24.83 -17.29 1.29
N MET A 26 24.79 -18.12 0.25
CA MET A 26 24.97 -17.67 -1.15
C MET A 26 23.80 -16.81 -1.62
N VAL A 27 22.57 -17.17 -1.24
CA VAL A 27 21.36 -16.40 -1.55
C VAL A 27 21.35 -15.10 -0.76
N ASP A 28 21.74 -15.14 0.52
CA ASP A 28 21.85 -13.95 1.36
C ASP A 28 22.89 -12.96 0.80
N THR A 29 24.06 -13.48 0.39
CA THR A 29 25.10 -12.68 -0.26
C THR A 29 24.58 -12.02 -1.55
N LEU A 30 23.80 -12.75 -2.37
CA LEU A 30 23.14 -12.16 -3.53
C LEU A 30 22.15 -11.06 -3.14
N ILE A 31 21.27 -11.30 -2.16
CA ILE A 31 20.26 -10.33 -1.72
C ILE A 31 20.90 -9.04 -1.21
N VAL A 32 22.00 -9.16 -0.48
CA VAL A 32 22.71 -8.00 0.11
C VAL A 32 23.44 -7.17 -0.95
N ASN A 33 23.91 -7.79 -2.04
CA ASN A 33 24.79 -7.12 -3.02
C ASN A 33 24.15 -6.82 -4.38
N ALA A 34 23.01 -7.45 -4.70
CA ALA A 34 22.27 -7.15 -5.93
C ALA A 34 21.67 -5.74 -5.86
N ASN A 35 21.69 -5.04 -6.99
CA ASN A 35 20.99 -3.77 -7.10
C ASN A 35 19.47 -3.98 -7.10
N ILE A 36 18.71 -2.91 -6.87
CA ILE A 36 17.25 -2.99 -6.71
C ILE A 36 16.53 -3.45 -7.99
N ASP A 37 17.08 -3.17 -9.17
CA ASP A 37 16.45 -3.54 -10.44
C ASP A 37 16.63 -5.03 -10.72
N ASP A 38 17.81 -5.58 -10.45
CA ASP A 38 18.07 -7.01 -10.49
C ASP A 38 17.19 -7.76 -9.48
N LEU A 39 17.07 -7.26 -8.25
CA LEU A 39 16.19 -7.86 -7.24
C LEU A 39 14.72 -7.87 -7.71
N ARG A 40 14.23 -6.78 -8.30
CA ARG A 40 12.88 -6.71 -8.86
C ARG A 40 12.70 -7.71 -10.02
N ALA A 41 13.68 -7.81 -10.91
CA ALA A 41 13.64 -8.75 -12.04
C ALA A 41 13.63 -10.21 -11.56
N ILE A 42 14.51 -10.55 -10.61
CA ILE A 42 14.59 -11.88 -10.00
C ILE A 42 13.26 -12.22 -9.31
N VAL A 43 12.75 -11.35 -8.44
CA VAL A 43 11.49 -11.59 -7.72
C VAL A 43 10.32 -11.77 -8.69
N ARG A 44 10.21 -10.93 -9.73
CA ARG A 44 9.15 -11.09 -10.74
C ARG A 44 9.27 -12.40 -11.50
N ALA A 45 10.47 -12.77 -11.94
CA ALA A 45 10.70 -14.03 -12.64
C ALA A 45 10.40 -15.24 -11.76
N THR A 46 10.81 -15.21 -10.48
CA THR A 46 10.50 -16.25 -9.50
C THR A 46 8.99 -16.35 -9.28
N LEU A 47 8.29 -15.24 -9.05
CA LEU A 47 6.84 -15.25 -8.84
C LEU A 47 6.07 -15.73 -10.09
N ALA A 48 6.52 -15.36 -11.29
CA ALA A 48 5.89 -15.75 -12.54
C ALA A 48 6.10 -17.24 -12.90
N SER A 49 7.20 -17.84 -12.46
CA SER A 49 7.54 -19.26 -12.72
C SER A 49 7.17 -20.20 -11.57
N SER A 50 6.69 -19.67 -10.45
CA SER A 50 6.31 -20.44 -9.26
C SER A 50 4.80 -20.73 -9.20
N PRO A 51 4.36 -21.72 -8.40
CA PRO A 51 2.94 -21.91 -8.12
C PRO A 51 2.30 -20.66 -7.50
N PRO A 52 0.99 -20.39 -7.72
CA PRO A 52 0.32 -19.20 -7.19
C PRO A 52 0.40 -19.03 -5.66
N SER A 53 0.56 -20.13 -4.91
CA SER A 53 0.77 -20.10 -3.45
C SER A 53 2.02 -19.33 -3.03
N MET A 54 3.04 -19.25 -3.89
CA MET A 54 4.26 -18.48 -3.63
C MET A 54 3.99 -16.98 -3.64
N ALA A 55 3.13 -16.48 -4.53
CA ALA A 55 2.70 -15.08 -4.53
C ALA A 55 1.94 -14.74 -3.23
N GLY A 56 1.05 -15.63 -2.78
CA GLY A 56 0.37 -15.47 -1.48
C GLY A 56 1.34 -15.40 -0.30
N THR A 57 2.37 -16.25 -0.30
CA THR A 57 3.42 -16.28 0.73
C THR A 57 4.27 -15.02 0.71
N PHE A 58 4.67 -14.57 -0.48
CA PHE A 58 5.41 -13.31 -0.67
C PHE A 58 4.61 -12.12 -0.14
N SER A 59 3.34 -11.99 -0.52
CA SER A 59 2.47 -10.92 -0.03
C SER A 59 2.28 -10.98 1.48
N ALA A 60 2.14 -12.17 2.07
CA ALA A 60 2.07 -12.32 3.53
C ALA A 60 3.35 -11.84 4.24
N ALA A 61 4.53 -12.21 3.72
CA ALA A 61 5.81 -11.73 4.23
C ALA A 61 5.96 -10.20 4.10
N ALA A 62 5.56 -9.64 2.95
CA ALA A 62 5.56 -8.20 2.71
C ALA A 62 4.64 -7.45 3.70
N ARG A 63 3.42 -7.95 3.94
CA ARG A 63 2.50 -7.39 4.94
C ARG A 63 3.11 -7.37 6.33
N ASN A 64 3.63 -8.51 6.78
CA ASN A 64 4.25 -8.63 8.10
C ASN A 64 5.40 -7.61 8.25
N ARG A 65 6.24 -7.47 7.22
CA ARG A 65 7.35 -6.51 7.24
C ARG A 65 6.85 -5.06 7.32
N LEU A 66 5.86 -4.68 6.53
CA LEU A 66 5.31 -3.31 6.50
C LEU A 66 4.59 -2.94 7.80
N GLN A 67 3.93 -3.91 8.45
CA GLN A 67 3.32 -3.73 9.77
C GLN A 67 4.40 -3.53 10.85
N GLN A 68 5.47 -4.33 10.84
CA GLN A 68 6.59 -4.20 11.79
C GLN A 68 7.31 -2.85 11.70
N THR A 69 7.41 -2.28 10.50
CA THR A 69 8.06 -0.98 10.29
C THR A 69 7.12 0.21 10.49
N ASN A 70 5.86 -0.02 10.88
CA ASN A 70 4.82 1.01 10.99
C ASN A 70 4.72 1.87 9.71
N ALA A 71 4.71 1.21 8.55
CA ALA A 71 4.71 1.89 7.25
C ALA A 71 3.47 2.78 7.01
N ASN A 72 2.43 2.65 7.82
CA ASN A 72 1.22 3.47 7.77
C ASN A 72 1.29 4.77 8.60
N VAL A 73 2.41 5.06 9.27
CA VAL A 73 2.54 6.27 10.10
C VAL A 73 3.20 7.40 9.29
N ILE A 74 2.50 8.52 9.09
CA ILE A 74 3.10 9.77 8.63
C ILE A 74 3.60 10.54 9.84
N ARG A 75 4.89 10.91 9.84
CA ARG A 75 5.49 11.65 10.96
C ARG A 75 5.09 13.12 10.97
N HIS A 76 5.03 13.75 9.80
CA HIS A 76 4.70 15.17 9.64
C HIS A 76 3.91 15.40 8.36
N THR A 77 2.64 15.78 8.47
CA THR A 77 1.77 16.13 7.33
C THR A 77 2.02 17.55 6.79
N GLY A 78 2.55 18.45 7.64
CA GLY A 78 2.82 19.84 7.27
C GLY A 78 3.83 20.04 6.13
N ASN A 79 4.67 19.02 5.88
CA ASN A 79 5.72 19.07 4.86
C ASN A 79 5.33 18.35 3.55
N LEU A 80 4.08 17.89 3.40
CA LEU A 80 3.66 17.21 2.16
C LEU A 80 3.50 18.18 0.99
N PHE A 81 3.17 19.44 1.28
CA PHE A 81 3.01 20.47 0.27
C PHE A 81 3.79 21.72 0.67
N GLY A 82 4.66 22.16 -0.24
CA GLY A 82 5.36 23.44 -0.15
C GLY A 82 4.46 24.60 -0.54
N THR A 83 4.97 25.82 -0.36
CA THR A 83 4.34 27.04 -0.87
C THR A 83 5.37 27.75 -1.73
N ARG A 84 5.02 27.95 -3.00
CA ARG A 84 5.84 28.68 -3.97
C ARG A 84 5.85 30.18 -3.65
N PRO A 85 6.78 30.95 -4.26
CA PRO A 85 6.83 32.40 -4.07
C PRO A 85 5.54 33.15 -4.47
N ASP A 86 4.73 32.56 -5.36
CA ASP A 86 3.41 33.08 -5.78
C ASP A 86 2.28 32.73 -4.79
N GLY A 87 2.59 32.03 -3.70
CA GLY A 87 1.62 31.60 -2.68
C GLY A 87 0.86 30.32 -3.04
N LEU A 88 1.15 29.69 -4.18
CA LEU A 88 0.50 28.44 -4.60
C LEU A 88 1.24 27.22 -4.04
N ALA A 89 0.50 26.14 -3.83
CA ALA A 89 1.04 24.88 -3.35
C ALA A 89 1.81 24.13 -4.43
N GLU A 90 2.86 23.42 -4.00
CA GLU A 90 3.63 22.50 -4.83
C GLU A 90 3.95 21.21 -4.06
N PRO A 91 4.07 20.07 -4.76
CA PRO A 91 4.38 18.80 -4.11
C PRO A 91 5.82 18.76 -3.62
N THR A 92 6.05 18.20 -2.44
CA THR A 92 7.40 18.04 -1.89
C THR A 92 7.98 16.64 -2.17
N PRO A 93 9.31 16.44 -2.04
CA PRO A 93 9.92 15.12 -2.04
C PRO A 93 9.35 14.18 -0.95
N GLU A 94 8.92 14.73 0.18
CA GLU A 94 8.29 13.99 1.28
C GLU A 94 6.97 13.37 0.82
N LEU A 95 6.14 14.12 0.07
CA LEU A 95 4.90 13.59 -0.49
C LEU A 95 5.17 12.42 -1.42
N ARG A 96 6.13 12.53 -2.34
CA ARG A 96 6.53 11.43 -3.23
C ARG A 96 6.91 10.18 -2.43
N SER A 97 7.68 10.35 -1.35
CA SER A 97 8.10 9.25 -0.48
C SER A 97 6.92 8.61 0.25
N VAL A 98 5.95 9.42 0.69
CA VAL A 98 4.70 8.94 1.29
C VAL A 98 3.87 8.17 0.28
N LEU A 99 3.71 8.64 -0.96
CA LEU A 99 2.95 7.95 -2.00
C LEU A 99 3.59 6.61 -2.37
N VAL A 100 4.91 6.52 -2.53
CA VAL A 100 5.61 5.23 -2.74
C VAL A 100 5.26 4.22 -1.63
N ARG A 101 5.16 4.69 -0.39
CA ARG A 101 4.81 3.85 0.76
C ARG A 101 3.33 3.46 0.78
N VAL A 102 2.42 4.35 0.39
CA VAL A 102 1.00 4.04 0.14
C VAL A 102 0.88 2.90 -0.86
N ARG A 103 1.63 2.98 -1.97
CA ARG A 103 1.65 1.98 -3.03
C ARG A 103 2.18 0.63 -2.56
N ALA A 104 3.20 0.64 -1.70
CA ALA A 104 3.69 -0.58 -1.06
C ALA A 104 2.64 -1.21 -0.13
N LEU A 105 1.88 -0.40 0.62
CA LEU A 105 0.83 -0.88 1.54
C LEU A 105 -0.33 -1.54 0.79
N TYR A 106 -0.96 -0.84 -0.16
CA TYR A 106 -2.08 -1.44 -0.90
C TYR A 106 -1.62 -2.60 -1.80
N GLY A 107 -0.39 -2.54 -2.33
CA GLY A 107 0.20 -3.62 -3.13
C GLY A 107 0.51 -4.88 -2.33
N ALA A 108 0.74 -4.75 -1.01
CA ALA A 108 0.85 -5.89 -0.11
C ALA A 108 -0.52 -6.42 0.36
N GLY A 109 -1.63 -5.75 0.02
CA GLY A 109 -2.97 -6.10 0.50
C GLY A 109 -3.30 -5.53 1.89
N LEU A 110 -2.71 -4.38 2.26
CA LEU A 110 -3.04 -3.60 3.46
C LEU A 110 -3.79 -2.32 3.04
N GLY A 111 -4.95 -2.50 2.42
CA GLY A 111 -5.75 -1.40 1.88
C GLY A 111 -6.23 -0.41 2.94
N LEU A 112 -6.69 -0.89 4.10
CA LEU A 112 -7.11 0.01 5.18
C LEU A 112 -5.95 0.85 5.71
N ALA A 113 -4.76 0.26 5.77
CA ALA A 113 -3.56 0.96 6.23
C ALA A 113 -3.09 2.02 5.23
N SER A 114 -3.22 1.79 3.92
CA SER A 114 -2.92 2.78 2.90
C SER A 114 -3.96 3.90 2.86
N LEU A 115 -5.25 3.58 3.02
CA LEU A 115 -6.32 4.59 3.11
C LEU A 115 -6.07 5.57 4.25
N LYS A 116 -5.68 5.07 5.43
CA LYS A 116 -5.33 5.94 6.57
C LYS A 116 -4.27 6.98 6.21
N VAL A 117 -3.26 6.59 5.44
CA VAL A 117 -2.21 7.52 4.99
C VAL A 117 -2.76 8.52 3.97
N LEU A 118 -3.60 8.05 3.04
CA LEU A 118 -4.20 8.88 2.00
C LEU A 118 -5.19 9.91 2.55
N VAL A 119 -5.95 9.58 3.61
CA VAL A 119 -6.80 10.55 4.32
C VAL A 119 -5.97 11.76 4.74
N SER A 120 -4.85 11.53 5.43
CA SER A 120 -3.95 12.61 5.87
C SER A 120 -3.30 13.38 4.72
N VAL A 121 -3.10 12.74 3.55
CA VAL A 121 -2.63 13.44 2.34
C VAL A 121 -3.71 14.37 1.79
N VAL A 122 -4.96 13.91 1.71
CA VAL A 122 -6.11 14.72 1.25
C VAL A 122 -6.37 15.88 2.21
N GLU A 123 -6.39 15.63 3.52
CA GLU A 123 -6.55 16.68 4.55
C GLU A 123 -5.43 17.73 4.48
N ALA A 124 -4.20 17.33 4.15
CA ALA A 124 -3.08 18.26 4.02
C ALA A 124 -3.20 19.22 2.81
N THR A 125 -4.15 18.98 1.90
CA THR A 125 -4.51 19.94 0.84
C THR A 125 -5.34 21.11 1.36
N GLY A 126 -5.87 20.99 2.58
CA GLY A 126 -6.74 21.98 3.22
C GLY A 126 -6.13 23.39 3.25
N GLY A 127 -6.91 24.39 2.85
CA GLY A 127 -6.52 25.80 2.81
C GLY A 127 -5.49 26.16 1.75
N ARG A 128 -5.15 25.24 0.84
CA ARG A 128 -4.16 25.46 -0.22
C ARG A 128 -4.82 25.72 -1.56
N ARG A 129 -4.12 26.47 -2.41
CA ARG A 129 -4.50 26.75 -3.80
C ARG A 129 -3.37 26.31 -4.71
N TRP A 130 -3.66 25.93 -5.94
CA TRP A 130 -2.66 25.43 -6.89
C TRP A 130 -3.00 25.84 -8.32
N HIS A 131 -2.02 25.68 -9.20
CA HIS A 131 -2.20 25.93 -10.63
C HIS A 131 -2.79 24.71 -11.33
N GLU A 132 -3.84 24.93 -12.13
CA GLU A 132 -4.59 23.89 -12.87
C GLU A 132 -3.83 23.23 -14.03
N LYS A 133 -2.53 23.48 -14.16
CA LYS A 133 -1.65 22.98 -15.24
C LYS A 133 -0.20 22.79 -14.78
N GLY A 134 -0.03 22.48 -13.49
CA GLY A 134 1.27 22.39 -12.83
C GLY A 134 1.59 20.97 -12.36
N GLU A 135 2.77 20.81 -11.75
CA GLU A 135 3.19 19.55 -11.13
C GLU A 135 2.17 19.04 -10.08
N MET A 136 1.43 19.96 -9.47
CA MET A 136 0.39 19.66 -8.50
C MET A 136 -0.79 18.90 -9.11
N GLU A 137 -1.21 19.24 -10.33
CA GLU A 137 -2.30 18.55 -11.04
C GLU A 137 -1.93 17.08 -11.30
N ASN A 138 -0.73 16.84 -11.85
CA ASN A 138 -0.22 15.48 -12.06
C ASN A 138 -0.13 14.70 -10.75
N THR A 139 0.33 15.35 -9.69
CA THR A 139 0.42 14.71 -8.37
C THR A 139 -0.95 14.36 -7.80
N PHE A 140 -1.97 15.19 -8.02
CA PHE A 140 -3.32 14.84 -7.58
C PHE A 140 -3.94 13.73 -8.41
N SER A 141 -3.69 13.68 -9.72
CA SER A 141 -4.12 12.56 -10.56
C SER A 141 -3.53 11.23 -10.06
N ASP A 142 -2.26 11.25 -9.65
CA ASP A 142 -1.60 10.13 -8.98
C ASP A 142 -2.26 9.77 -7.64
N ILE A 143 -2.56 10.76 -6.79
CA ILE A 143 -3.22 10.55 -5.49
C ILE A 143 -4.61 9.95 -5.67
N ASP A 144 -5.41 10.47 -6.60
CA ASP A 144 -6.73 9.97 -6.93
C ASP A 144 -6.69 8.51 -7.44
N ALA A 145 -5.63 8.17 -8.20
CA ALA A 145 -5.38 6.79 -8.63
C ALA A 145 -5.03 5.89 -7.46
N ASP A 146 -4.16 6.36 -6.57
CA ASP A 146 -3.76 5.63 -5.37
C ASP A 146 -4.94 5.40 -4.42
N ILE A 147 -5.86 6.36 -4.28
CA ILE A 147 -7.11 6.17 -3.51
C ILE A 147 -7.97 5.07 -4.11
N SER A 148 -8.17 5.08 -5.43
CA SER A 148 -8.95 4.06 -6.12
C SER A 148 -8.35 2.65 -5.93
N GLN A 149 -7.03 2.53 -6.02
CA GLN A 149 -6.32 1.26 -5.80
C GLN A 149 -6.36 0.82 -4.33
N ALA A 150 -6.25 1.76 -3.39
CA ALA A 150 -6.35 1.49 -1.96
C ALA A 150 -7.76 1.04 -1.55
N LEU A 151 -8.81 1.61 -2.15
CA LEU A 151 -10.19 1.15 -1.99
C LEU A 151 -10.31 -0.30 -2.49
N GLN A 152 -9.88 -0.58 -3.73
CA GLN A 152 -9.90 -1.93 -4.29
C GLN A 152 -9.17 -2.95 -3.38
N SER A 153 -7.96 -2.62 -2.94
CA SER A 153 -7.18 -3.45 -2.01
C SER A 153 -7.91 -3.67 -0.67
N THR A 154 -8.62 -2.65 -0.16
CA THR A 154 -9.45 -2.75 1.05
C THR A 154 -10.58 -3.77 0.87
N ARG A 155 -11.23 -3.80 -0.29
CA ARG A 155 -12.26 -4.81 -0.57
C ARG A 155 -11.69 -6.22 -0.58
N GLU A 156 -10.55 -6.42 -1.24
CA GLU A 156 -9.86 -7.72 -1.25
C GLU A 156 -9.37 -8.12 0.15
N GLU A 157 -9.02 -7.15 1.00
CA GLU A 157 -8.68 -7.35 2.40
C GLU A 157 -9.88 -7.85 3.21
N ILE A 158 -11.05 -7.25 3.00
CA ILE A 158 -12.32 -7.65 3.64
C ILE A 158 -12.79 -9.01 3.14
N ASP A 159 -12.89 -9.18 1.81
CA ASP A 159 -13.37 -10.42 1.17
C ASP A 159 -12.47 -11.61 1.52
N GLY A 160 -11.17 -11.35 1.71
CA GLY A 160 -10.21 -12.35 2.17
C GLY A 160 -10.21 -12.60 3.68
N GLY A 161 -11.15 -12.03 4.44
CA GLY A 161 -11.29 -12.23 5.90
C GLY A 161 -10.12 -11.69 6.72
N ARG A 162 -9.33 -10.75 6.18
CA ARG A 162 -8.13 -10.20 6.83
C ARG A 162 -8.43 -8.96 7.67
N VAL A 163 -9.63 -8.42 7.58
CA VAL A 163 -10.11 -7.32 8.42
C VAL A 163 -10.85 -7.91 9.62
N PRO A 164 -10.26 -7.92 10.83
CA PRO A 164 -10.90 -8.52 12.01
C PRO A 164 -12.09 -7.69 12.52
N ASP A 165 -12.12 -6.40 12.19
CA ASP A 165 -13.11 -5.45 12.68
C ASP A 165 -13.63 -4.57 11.55
N LEU A 166 -14.79 -4.95 11.00
CA LEU A 166 -15.45 -4.21 9.92
C LEU A 166 -15.93 -2.83 10.37
N SER A 167 -16.08 -2.58 11.68
CA SER A 167 -16.46 -1.24 12.16
C SER A 167 -15.35 -0.22 11.87
N LYS A 168 -14.08 -0.60 12.07
CA LYS A 168 -12.91 0.22 11.72
C LYS A 168 -12.80 0.47 10.22
N ALA A 169 -13.16 -0.51 9.40
CA ALA A 169 -13.19 -0.33 7.95
C ALA A 169 -14.23 0.72 7.54
N ARG A 170 -15.43 0.66 8.13
CA ARG A 170 -16.49 1.65 7.88
C ARG A 170 -16.11 3.04 8.38
N GLU A 171 -15.46 3.14 9.52
CA GLU A 171 -14.95 4.40 10.07
C GLU A 171 -13.90 5.01 9.13
N MET A 172 -12.90 4.25 8.70
CA MET A 172 -11.87 4.71 7.76
C MET A 172 -12.46 5.22 6.43
N LEU A 173 -13.46 4.52 5.89
CA LEU A 173 -14.16 4.97 4.68
C LEU A 173 -14.99 6.22 4.90
N ARG A 174 -15.52 6.41 6.11
CA ARG A 174 -16.23 7.64 6.48
C ARG A 174 -15.26 8.80 6.58
N GLU A 175 -14.11 8.62 7.24
CA GLU A 175 -13.04 9.63 7.33
C GLU A 175 -12.59 10.08 5.94
N LEU A 176 -12.32 9.12 5.04
CA LEU A 176 -11.96 9.44 3.66
C LEU A 176 -13.05 10.21 2.92
N ARG A 177 -14.32 9.81 3.07
CA ARG A 177 -15.44 10.53 2.46
C ARG A 177 -15.53 11.97 2.97
N ILE A 178 -15.34 12.19 4.28
CA ILE A 178 -15.35 13.52 4.88
C ILE A 178 -14.20 14.36 4.31
N ALA A 179 -12.97 13.85 4.31
CA ALA A 179 -11.80 14.56 3.81
C ALA A 179 -11.94 14.96 2.33
N ILE A 180 -12.46 14.06 1.50
CA ILE A 180 -12.71 14.33 0.07
C ILE A 180 -13.80 15.41 -0.11
N GLN A 181 -14.89 15.35 0.66
CA GLN A 181 -15.97 16.33 0.61
C GLN A 181 -15.56 17.71 1.15
N GLU A 182 -14.66 17.76 2.13
CA GLU A 182 -14.08 19.01 2.62
C GLU A 182 -13.15 19.61 1.57
N SER A 183 -12.25 18.81 1.00
CA SER A 183 -11.39 19.25 -0.11
C SER A 183 -12.21 19.78 -1.30
N GLN A 184 -13.29 19.10 -1.68
CA GLN A 184 -14.19 19.57 -2.74
C GLN A 184 -14.77 20.95 -2.43
N ARG A 185 -15.36 21.13 -1.25
CA ARG A 185 -15.96 22.41 -0.83
C ARG A 185 -14.93 23.53 -0.79
N GLU A 186 -13.72 23.25 -0.32
CA GLU A 186 -12.65 24.25 -0.31
C GLU A 186 -12.20 24.64 -1.71
N VAL A 187 -12.01 23.68 -2.61
CA VAL A 187 -11.62 23.94 -4.00
C VAL A 187 -12.67 24.76 -4.74
N GLU A 188 -13.94 24.40 -4.58
CA GLU A 188 -15.07 25.16 -5.12
C GLU A 188 -15.11 26.60 -4.59
N SER A 189 -14.75 26.83 -3.32
CA SER A 189 -14.80 28.16 -2.69
C SER A 189 -13.87 29.19 -3.33
N TRP A 190 -12.77 28.75 -3.95
CA TRP A 190 -11.85 29.62 -4.69
C TRP A 190 -11.92 29.45 -6.21
N GLY A 191 -12.89 28.65 -6.69
CA GLY A 191 -13.17 28.47 -8.12
C GLY A 191 -12.19 27.55 -8.85
N GLY A 192 -11.52 26.63 -8.14
CA GLY A 192 -10.61 25.66 -8.74
C GLY A 192 -11.31 24.40 -9.25
N VAL A 193 -10.55 23.59 -10.00
CA VAL A 193 -10.97 22.24 -10.41
C VAL A 193 -10.70 21.22 -9.31
N PHE A 194 -11.74 20.51 -8.89
CA PHE A 194 -11.67 19.46 -7.88
C PHE A 194 -10.87 18.25 -8.39
N PRO A 195 -9.82 17.80 -7.67
CA PRO A 195 -8.90 16.85 -8.27
C PRO A 195 -9.18 15.37 -7.93
N PHE A 196 -10.12 15.05 -7.04
CA PHE A 196 -10.39 13.69 -6.54
C PHE A 196 -11.72 13.11 -7.04
N GLU A 197 -12.10 13.42 -8.29
CA GLU A 197 -13.40 13.05 -8.87
C GLU A 197 -13.65 11.54 -8.89
N ARG A 198 -12.66 10.74 -9.33
CA ARG A 198 -12.82 9.28 -9.42
C ARG A 198 -12.89 8.65 -8.03
N ALA A 199 -12.09 9.11 -7.07
CA ALA A 199 -12.16 8.66 -5.70
C ALA A 199 -13.54 8.96 -5.09
N ALA A 200 -14.07 10.18 -5.30
CA ALA A 200 -15.40 10.56 -4.85
C ALA A 200 -16.49 9.66 -5.47
N ALA A 201 -16.45 9.45 -6.78
CA ALA A 201 -17.38 8.56 -7.48
C ALA A 201 -17.28 7.12 -6.97
N THR A 202 -16.07 6.60 -6.76
CA THR A 202 -15.85 5.24 -6.26
C THR A 202 -16.45 5.07 -4.85
N LEU A 203 -16.30 6.09 -4.00
CA LEU A 203 -16.89 6.08 -2.66
C LEU A 203 -18.41 6.17 -2.66
N GLU A 204 -19.02 6.85 -3.63
CA GLU A 204 -20.48 6.90 -3.75
C GLU A 204 -21.09 5.51 -3.94
N PHE A 205 -20.45 4.67 -4.76
CA PHE A 205 -20.90 3.31 -5.04
C PHE A 205 -20.33 2.24 -4.09
N TRP A 206 -19.47 2.64 -3.14
CA TRP A 206 -18.86 1.73 -2.19
C TRP A 206 -19.88 1.22 -1.15
N LYS A 207 -20.12 -0.09 -1.12
CA LYS A 207 -21.03 -0.75 -0.17
C LYS A 207 -20.27 -1.75 0.68
N LEU A 208 -20.53 -1.72 1.99
CA LEU A 208 -19.90 -2.54 3.04
C LEU A 208 -20.95 -2.93 4.10
#